data_AF-A0A661SH54-F1
#
_entry.id   AF-A0A661SH54-F1
#
_cell.length_a   1.000
_cell.length_b   1.000
_cell.length_c   1.000
_cell.angle_alpha   90.00
_cell.angle_beta   90.00
_cell.angle_gamma   90.00
#
_symmetry.space_group_name_H-M   'P 1'
#
loop_
_entity.id
_entity.type
_entity.pdbx_description
1 polymer ?
#
loop_
_entity_poly.entity_id
_entity_poly.type
_entity_poly.pdbx_seq_one_letter_code
_entity_poly.pdbx_strand_id
1 'polypeptide(L)'
;MSDKIFYRFSTFIHDELGIKMPEAKKTILQARLQKRLRNLEISSFKEYYDYVFSSRGLKDELANMIDVVTTNKTDFFREPDHFDFLVQKILPRIIRRGRTGLISTESNYRRIAYDYVKREVNESERPEHFDRVLRDAKVRMPGKKAGWLVSNLDRIESCGGVTEANRIAFSIRGRTEKIRFMKAFDGIGDKYGRNIWMDIYDKDFYESVAVDERIKKFSKELDVSFSKYDDHEKFYLELAGKANLQGWELDRLMYHFSTEILEAINAC
;
A
#
# COMPACT_ATOMS: atom_id res chain seq x y z
N MET A 1 -28.00 2.51 -34.08
CA MET A 1 -28.53 3.66 -33.33
C MET A 1 -28.61 4.88 -34.24
N SER A 2 -29.74 5.58 -34.28
CA SER A 2 -29.89 6.81 -35.09
C SER A 2 -29.21 8.01 -34.42
N ASP A 3 -28.88 9.05 -35.20
CA ASP A 3 -28.25 10.28 -34.69
C ASP A 3 -29.09 10.95 -33.59
N LYS A 4 -30.41 10.98 -33.78
CA LYS A 4 -31.35 11.54 -32.80
C LYS A 4 -31.29 10.83 -31.44
N ILE A 5 -31.18 9.50 -31.44
CA ILE A 5 -31.08 8.72 -30.20
C ILE A 5 -29.69 8.85 -29.58
N PHE A 6 -28.64 8.88 -30.42
CA PHE A 6 -27.29 9.15 -29.96
C PHE A 6 -27.18 10.50 -29.26
N TYR A 7 -27.73 11.56 -29.86
CA TYR A 7 -27.71 12.90 -29.29
C TYR A 7 -28.41 12.96 -27.92
N ARG A 8 -29.55 12.26 -27.78
CA ARG A 8 -30.25 12.16 -26.50
C ARG A 8 -29.44 11.46 -25.42
N PHE A 9 -28.83 10.31 -25.72
CA PHE A 9 -27.92 9.65 -24.78
C PHE A 9 -26.71 10.50 -24.45
N SER A 10 -26.09 11.14 -25.46
CA SER A 10 -24.92 12.01 -25.29
C SER A 10 -25.23 13.21 -24.38
N THR A 11 -26.38 13.85 -24.58
CA THR A 11 -26.86 14.97 -23.76
C THR A 11 -27.08 14.52 -22.33
N PHE A 12 -27.82 13.42 -22.12
CA PHE A 12 -28.04 12.88 -20.78
C PHE A 12 -26.73 12.52 -20.06
N ILE A 13 -25.83 11.80 -20.74
CA ILE A 13 -24.53 11.39 -20.19
C ILE A 13 -23.66 12.62 -19.85
N HIS A 14 -23.75 13.68 -20.65
CA HIS A 14 -23.06 14.92 -20.37
C HIS A 14 -23.65 15.63 -19.14
N ASP A 15 -24.97 15.74 -19.06
CA ASP A 15 -25.65 16.50 -18.03
C ASP A 15 -25.59 15.79 -16.66
N GLU A 16 -25.69 14.46 -16.63
CA GLU A 16 -25.65 13.69 -15.38
C GLU A 16 -24.23 13.28 -14.96
N LEU A 17 -23.32 13.01 -15.90
CA LEU A 17 -22.00 12.44 -15.60
C LEU A 17 -20.83 13.36 -15.99
N GLY A 18 -21.08 14.49 -16.65
CA GLY A 18 -20.03 15.38 -17.17
C GLY A 18 -19.21 14.79 -18.33
N ILE A 19 -19.60 13.64 -18.89
CA ILE A 19 -18.81 12.94 -19.90
C ILE A 19 -19.18 13.42 -21.31
N LYS A 20 -18.21 14.00 -22.02
CA LYS A 20 -18.37 14.38 -23.42
C LYS A 20 -18.39 13.14 -24.34
N MET A 21 -19.51 12.97 -25.04
CA MET A 21 -19.73 11.94 -26.07
C MET A 21 -19.86 12.57 -27.47
N PRO A 22 -18.74 12.97 -28.11
CA PRO A 22 -18.75 13.46 -29.49
C PRO A 22 -19.14 12.34 -30.47
N GLU A 23 -19.58 12.69 -31.68
CA GLU A 23 -20.01 11.74 -32.72
C GLU A 23 -19.01 10.60 -33.00
N ALA A 24 -17.70 10.88 -32.90
CA ALA A 24 -16.65 9.86 -33.03
C ALA A 24 -16.79 8.70 -32.02
N LYS A 25 -17.48 8.91 -30.88
CA LYS A 25 -17.77 7.89 -29.86
C LYS A 25 -19.13 7.20 -30.04
N LYS A 26 -19.88 7.51 -31.09
CA LYS A 26 -21.20 6.90 -31.35
C LYS A 26 -21.12 5.38 -31.49
N THR A 27 -20.14 4.87 -32.22
CA THR A 27 -19.95 3.43 -32.44
C THR A 27 -19.65 2.68 -31.14
N ILE A 28 -18.81 3.24 -30.26
CA ILE A 28 -18.47 2.61 -28.98
C ILE A 28 -19.66 2.65 -27.99
N LEU A 29 -20.40 3.75 -27.96
CA LEU A 29 -21.63 3.84 -27.15
C LEU A 29 -22.67 2.81 -27.63
N GLN A 30 -22.84 2.69 -28.95
CA GLN A 30 -23.73 1.70 -29.55
C GLN A 30 -23.36 0.28 -29.12
N ALA A 31 -22.08 -0.08 -29.22
CA ALA A 31 -21.60 -1.42 -28.87
C ALA A 31 -21.85 -1.75 -27.39
N ARG A 32 -21.63 -0.80 -26.48
CA ARG A 32 -21.83 -0.94 -25.04
C ARG A 32 -23.31 -1.16 -24.70
N LEU A 33 -24.18 -0.30 -25.23
CA LEU A 33 -25.61 -0.40 -24.98
C LEU A 33 -26.23 -1.65 -25.62
N GLN A 34 -25.72 -2.12 -26.77
CA GLN A 34 -26.23 -3.33 -27.43
C GLN A 34 -26.22 -4.56 -26.52
N LYS A 35 -25.26 -4.66 -25.59
CA LYS A 35 -25.21 -5.75 -24.61
C LYS A 35 -26.40 -5.69 -23.64
N ARG A 36 -26.81 -4.49 -23.22
CA ARG A 36 -27.99 -4.28 -22.36
C ARG A 36 -29.29 -4.61 -23.10
N LEU A 37 -29.41 -4.17 -24.35
CA LEU A 37 -30.57 -4.48 -25.20
C LEU A 37 -30.81 -6.00 -25.30
N ARG A 38 -29.75 -6.79 -25.51
CA ARG A 38 -29.85 -8.26 -25.54
C ARG A 38 -30.30 -8.86 -24.21
N ASN A 39 -29.77 -8.36 -23.09
CA ASN A 39 -30.12 -8.87 -21.76
C ASN A 39 -31.58 -8.58 -21.38
N LEU A 40 -32.16 -7.51 -21.92
CA LEU A 40 -33.54 -7.09 -21.67
C LEU A 40 -34.50 -7.53 -22.78
N GLU A 41 -34.01 -8.26 -23.78
CA GLU A 41 -34.77 -8.66 -24.97
C GLU A 41 -35.40 -7.48 -25.74
N ILE A 42 -34.76 -6.31 -25.69
CA ILE A 42 -35.21 -5.09 -26.36
C ILE A 42 -34.62 -5.01 -27.77
N SER A 43 -35.47 -4.74 -28.75
CA SER A 43 -35.14 -4.86 -30.17
C SER A 43 -34.57 -3.57 -30.79
N SER A 44 -34.79 -2.41 -30.16
CA SER A 44 -34.30 -1.13 -30.69
C SER A 44 -33.70 -0.20 -29.62
N PHE A 45 -32.72 0.61 -30.03
CA PHE A 45 -32.12 1.64 -29.16
C PHE A 45 -33.12 2.71 -28.71
N LYS A 46 -34.17 2.93 -29.51
CA LYS A 46 -35.25 3.85 -29.15
C LYS A 46 -36.08 3.27 -28.01
N GLU A 47 -36.53 2.01 -28.13
CA GLU A 47 -37.24 1.32 -27.04
C GLU A 47 -36.40 1.27 -25.78
N TYR A 48 -35.10 1.02 -25.90
CA TYR A 48 -34.21 1.00 -24.76
C TYR A 48 -34.10 2.38 -24.09
N TYR A 49 -33.98 3.46 -24.87
CA TYR A 49 -34.01 4.83 -24.34
C TYR A 49 -35.32 5.10 -23.59
N ASP A 50 -36.46 4.82 -24.23
CA ASP A 50 -37.78 5.08 -23.66
C ASP A 50 -38.01 4.24 -22.38
N TYR A 51 -37.48 3.01 -22.33
CA TYR A 51 -37.50 2.16 -21.13
C TYR A 51 -36.64 2.72 -20.01
N VAL A 52 -35.36 3.00 -20.25
CA VAL A 52 -34.39 3.48 -19.24
C VAL A 52 -34.89 4.76 -18.58
N PHE A 53 -35.52 5.65 -19.34
CA PHE A 53 -36.06 6.92 -18.84
C PHE A 53 -37.53 6.87 -18.42
N SER A 54 -38.14 5.69 -18.37
CA SER A 54 -39.46 5.49 -17.76
C SER A 54 -39.37 5.45 -16.24
N SER A 55 -40.49 5.65 -15.54
CA SER A 55 -40.56 5.57 -14.07
C SER A 55 -40.05 4.24 -13.50
N ARG A 56 -40.12 3.16 -14.29
CA ARG A 56 -39.59 1.84 -13.94
C ARG A 56 -38.10 1.71 -14.28
N GLY A 57 -37.70 2.07 -15.49
CA GLY A 57 -36.29 1.96 -15.92
C GLY A 57 -35.34 2.88 -15.15
N LEU A 58 -35.83 4.03 -14.65
CA LEU A 58 -35.03 4.89 -13.77
C LEU A 58 -34.60 4.17 -12.48
N LYS A 59 -35.41 3.23 -11.99
CA LYS A 59 -35.11 2.41 -10.81
C LYS A 59 -34.32 1.15 -11.16
N ASP A 60 -34.73 0.49 -12.23
CA ASP A 60 -34.28 -0.89 -12.52
C ASP A 60 -33.05 -0.95 -13.45
N GLU A 61 -32.85 0.03 -14.34
CA GLU A 61 -31.87 -0.06 -15.43
C GLU A 61 -30.92 1.12 -15.57
N LEU A 62 -31.28 2.31 -15.05
CA LEU A 62 -30.44 3.50 -15.20
C LEU A 62 -29.01 3.29 -14.70
N ALA A 63 -28.83 2.66 -13.54
CA ALA A 63 -27.51 2.36 -12.99
C ALA A 63 -26.69 1.43 -13.91
N ASN A 64 -27.33 0.41 -14.49
CA ASN A 64 -26.68 -0.51 -15.42
C ASN A 64 -26.28 0.19 -16.73
N MET A 65 -27.10 1.13 -17.19
CA MET A 65 -26.80 1.95 -18.36
C MET A 65 -25.58 2.83 -18.08
N ILE A 66 -25.55 3.51 -16.93
CA ILE A 66 -24.42 4.35 -16.49
C ILE A 66 -23.13 3.54 -16.44
N ASP A 67 -23.14 2.36 -15.79
CA ASP A 67 -21.96 1.49 -15.66
C ASP A 67 -21.36 1.13 -17.04
N VAL A 68 -22.20 0.69 -17.99
CA VAL A 68 -21.68 0.32 -19.32
C VAL A 68 -21.21 1.49 -20.17
N VAL A 69 -21.71 2.71 -19.95
CA VAL A 69 -21.28 3.91 -20.70
C VAL A 69 -20.05 4.57 -20.09
N THR A 70 -19.83 4.41 -18.79
CA THR A 70 -18.56 4.80 -18.16
C THR A 70 -17.43 3.91 -18.66
N THR A 71 -16.32 4.52 -19.08
CA THR A 71 -15.17 3.76 -19.57
C THR A 71 -14.37 3.27 -18.38
N ASN A 72 -14.72 2.10 -17.83
CA ASN A 72 -13.86 1.38 -16.89
C ASN A 72 -12.65 0.83 -17.66
N LYS A 73 -11.65 1.70 -17.91
CA LYS A 73 -10.33 1.27 -18.42
C LYS A 73 -9.46 0.96 -17.22
N THR A 74 -9.64 -0.22 -16.63
CA THR A 74 -8.61 -0.81 -15.77
C THR A 74 -7.60 -1.53 -16.66
N ASP A 75 -6.73 -0.75 -17.30
CA ASP A 75 -5.49 -1.29 -17.86
C ASP A 75 -4.37 -0.93 -16.89
N PHE A 76 -3.78 -1.97 -16.28
CA PHE A 76 -2.78 -1.85 -15.22
C PHE A 76 -1.45 -1.22 -15.68
N PHE A 77 -1.25 -0.94 -16.97
CA PHE A 77 -0.02 -0.35 -17.51
C PHE A 77 -0.28 0.46 -18.78
N ARG A 78 -0.18 1.79 -18.69
CA ARG A 78 -0.11 2.68 -19.85
C ARG A 78 1.26 3.36 -19.83
N GLU A 79 2.05 3.09 -20.86
CA GLU A 79 3.49 3.43 -21.03
C GLU A 79 4.48 2.44 -20.35
N PRO A 80 4.79 1.30 -21.00
CA PRO A 80 5.79 0.34 -20.50
C PRO A 80 7.15 0.98 -20.26
N ASP A 81 7.53 1.97 -21.08
CA ASP A 81 8.84 2.62 -20.99
C ASP A 81 8.99 3.49 -19.73
N HIS A 82 7.90 4.07 -19.23
CA HIS A 82 7.89 4.79 -17.95
C HIS A 82 7.85 3.83 -16.76
N PHE A 83 7.17 2.69 -16.88
CA PHE A 83 7.20 1.64 -15.86
C PHE A 83 8.58 0.96 -15.80
N ASP A 84 9.22 0.71 -16.94
CA ASP A 84 10.60 0.21 -17.01
C ASP A 84 11.60 1.24 -16.53
N PHE A 85 11.44 2.53 -16.84
CA PHE A 85 12.24 3.58 -16.22
C PHE A 85 12.02 3.64 -14.69
N LEU A 86 10.77 3.53 -14.24
CA LEU A 86 10.43 3.50 -12.83
C LEU A 86 10.98 2.26 -12.12
N VAL A 87 10.89 1.06 -12.70
CA VAL A 87 11.32 -0.22 -12.11
C VAL A 87 12.82 -0.48 -12.26
N GLN A 88 13.42 -0.09 -13.39
CA GLN A 88 14.83 -0.39 -13.68
C GLN A 88 15.78 0.77 -13.30
N LYS A 89 15.32 2.02 -13.26
CA LYS A 89 16.18 3.20 -12.96
C LYS A 89 15.81 3.93 -11.67
N ILE A 90 14.52 4.10 -11.36
CA ILE A 90 14.04 4.93 -10.23
C ILE A 90 13.83 4.11 -8.95
N LEU A 91 13.12 2.98 -8.98
CA LEU A 91 12.84 2.09 -7.84
C LEU A 91 14.13 1.54 -7.23
N PRO A 92 15.17 1.13 -7.98
CA PRO A 92 16.46 0.75 -7.40
C PRO A 92 17.19 1.94 -6.75
N ARG A 93 16.87 3.18 -7.18
CA ARG A 93 17.36 4.44 -6.57
C ARG A 93 16.54 4.86 -5.33
N ILE A 94 15.22 4.62 -5.32
CA ILE A 94 14.25 5.02 -4.28
C ILE A 94 14.14 3.98 -3.17
N ILE A 95 14.19 2.68 -3.49
CA ILE A 95 14.35 1.58 -2.54
C ILE A 95 15.77 1.69 -2.01
N ARG A 96 15.95 2.58 -1.03
CA ARG A 96 17.16 2.89 -0.24
C ARG A 96 18.40 2.21 -0.82
N ARG A 97 19.33 2.98 -1.39
CA ARG A 97 20.65 2.51 -1.91
C ARG A 97 21.44 1.51 -1.04
N GLY A 98 21.04 1.26 0.22
CA GLY A 98 21.53 0.15 1.05
C GLY A 98 20.65 -1.11 1.16
N ARG A 99 19.34 -1.13 0.87
CA ARG A 99 18.53 -2.37 0.86
C ARG A 99 18.86 -3.20 -0.37
N THR A 100 18.87 -2.59 -1.56
CA THR A 100 19.20 -3.26 -2.83
C THR A 100 20.63 -3.81 -2.79
N GLY A 101 21.59 -3.03 -2.29
CA GLY A 101 22.99 -3.43 -2.21
C GLY A 101 23.32 -4.41 -1.09
N LEU A 102 22.51 -4.50 -0.02
CA LEU A 102 22.76 -5.39 1.12
C LEU A 102 21.80 -6.58 1.16
N ILE A 103 20.50 -6.34 1.33
CA ILE A 103 19.50 -7.39 1.55
C ILE A 103 19.14 -8.11 0.25
N SER A 104 19.02 -7.38 -0.86
CA SER A 104 18.69 -7.96 -2.17
C SER A 104 19.90 -8.49 -2.93
N THR A 105 21.11 -8.33 -2.37
CA THR A 105 22.35 -8.87 -2.94
C THR A 105 22.81 -10.03 -2.08
N GLU A 106 22.53 -11.26 -2.52
CA GLU A 106 22.77 -12.48 -1.75
C GLU A 106 24.19 -12.58 -1.17
N SER A 107 25.20 -12.23 -1.98
CA SER A 107 26.61 -12.27 -1.54
C SER A 107 26.90 -11.31 -0.39
N ASN A 108 26.28 -10.12 -0.38
CA ASN A 108 26.44 -9.15 0.71
C ASN A 108 25.59 -9.51 1.92
N TYR A 109 24.36 -9.99 1.71
CA TYR A 109 23.48 -10.44 2.78
C TYR A 109 24.11 -11.59 3.57
N ARG A 110 24.61 -12.61 2.88
CA ARG A 110 25.27 -13.75 3.52
C ARG A 110 26.43 -13.34 4.41
N ARG A 111 27.22 -12.33 3.98
CA ARG A 111 28.39 -11.83 4.74
C ARG A 111 28.01 -11.15 6.05
N ILE A 112 26.76 -10.71 6.23
CA ILE A 112 26.27 -10.12 7.49
C ILE A 112 25.29 -11.02 8.25
N ALA A 113 24.97 -12.20 7.70
CA ALA A 113 24.08 -13.14 8.35
C ALA A 113 24.72 -13.67 9.64
N TYR A 114 23.92 -13.82 10.69
CA TYR A 114 24.35 -14.21 12.02
C TYR A 114 25.25 -15.47 12.00
N ASP A 115 24.79 -16.56 11.38
CA ASP A 115 25.53 -17.82 11.35
C ASP A 115 26.87 -17.71 10.60
N TYR A 116 26.89 -16.92 9.52
CA TYR A 116 28.11 -16.70 8.76
C TYR A 116 29.12 -15.91 9.59
N VAL A 117 28.71 -14.79 10.18
CA VAL A 117 29.61 -13.95 10.99
C VAL A 117 30.13 -14.74 12.20
N LYS A 118 29.28 -15.52 12.84
CA LYS A 118 29.66 -16.31 14.02
C LYS A 118 30.66 -17.43 13.69
N ARG A 119 30.56 -18.03 12.50
CA ARG A 119 31.40 -19.17 12.10
C ARG A 119 32.67 -18.74 11.35
N GLU A 120 32.57 -17.73 10.51
CA GLU A 120 33.59 -17.39 9.51
C GLU A 120 34.37 -16.12 9.85
N VAL A 121 33.95 -15.33 10.85
CA VAL A 121 34.57 -14.04 11.19
C VAL A 121 34.98 -14.01 12.67
N ASN A 122 36.27 -13.80 12.90
CA ASN A 122 36.81 -13.66 14.26
C ASN A 122 36.20 -12.45 14.96
N GLU A 123 35.95 -12.57 16.26
CA GLU A 123 35.28 -11.54 17.06
C GLU A 123 35.96 -10.17 16.97
N SER A 124 37.28 -10.14 17.06
CA SER A 124 38.09 -8.92 16.95
C SER A 124 38.05 -8.25 15.58
N GLU A 125 37.62 -8.95 14.52
CA GLU A 125 37.58 -8.47 13.14
C GLU A 125 36.15 -8.10 12.68
N ARG A 126 35.13 -8.40 13.50
CA ARG A 126 33.72 -8.14 13.16
C ARG A 126 33.43 -6.66 12.86
N PRO A 127 33.95 -5.67 13.60
CA PRO A 127 33.71 -4.25 13.29
C PRO A 127 34.18 -3.87 11.88
N GLU A 128 35.42 -4.21 11.51
CA GLU A 128 36.00 -3.92 10.20
C GLU A 128 35.32 -4.72 9.09
N HIS A 129 34.95 -5.98 9.37
CA HIS A 129 34.19 -6.80 8.44
C HIS A 129 32.84 -6.17 8.10
N PHE A 130 32.04 -5.80 9.11
CA PHE A 130 30.75 -5.17 8.89
C PHE A 130 30.88 -3.82 8.19
N ASP A 131 31.81 -2.96 8.59
CA ASP A 131 32.01 -1.65 7.94
C ASP A 131 32.31 -1.82 6.44
N ARG A 132 33.17 -2.78 6.09
CA ARG A 132 33.50 -3.12 4.70
C ARG A 132 32.29 -3.59 3.92
N VAL A 133 31.55 -4.58 4.42
CA VAL A 133 30.36 -5.11 3.73
C VAL A 133 29.31 -4.01 3.54
N LEU A 134 29.11 -3.16 4.55
CA LEU A 134 28.16 -2.05 4.48
C LEU A 134 28.60 -0.98 3.47
N ARG A 135 29.91 -0.73 3.31
CA ARG A 135 30.44 0.16 2.25
C ARG A 135 30.27 -0.44 0.87
N ASP A 136 30.58 -1.73 0.69
CA ASP A 136 30.38 -2.48 -0.55
C ASP A 136 28.90 -2.38 -0.98
N ALA A 137 27.99 -2.53 -0.02
CA ALA A 137 26.55 -2.42 -0.18
C ALA A 137 26.02 -0.98 -0.26
N LYS A 138 26.89 0.04 -0.22
CA LYS A 138 26.56 1.48 -0.27
C LYS A 138 25.54 1.90 0.80
N VAL A 139 25.64 1.31 1.99
CA VAL A 139 24.77 1.62 3.13
C VAL A 139 25.18 2.95 3.75
N ARG A 140 24.20 3.82 3.99
CA ARG A 140 24.41 5.11 4.68
C ARG A 140 24.92 4.90 6.11
N MET A 141 25.94 5.67 6.51
CA MET A 141 26.62 5.61 7.82
C MET A 141 27.16 4.20 8.15
N PRO A 142 28.06 3.64 7.30
CA PRO A 142 28.52 2.26 7.43
C PRO A 142 29.20 2.01 8.78
N GLY A 143 30.16 2.85 9.19
CA GLY A 143 30.88 2.65 10.46
C GLY A 143 29.98 2.67 11.70
N LYS A 144 29.02 3.60 11.77
CA LYS A 144 28.06 3.64 12.88
C LYS A 144 27.19 2.37 12.92
N LYS A 145 26.72 1.91 11.75
CA LYS A 145 25.89 0.72 11.64
C LYS A 145 26.67 -0.58 11.84
N ALA A 146 27.96 -0.60 11.49
CA ALA A 146 28.85 -1.69 11.83
C ALA A 146 28.93 -1.85 13.35
N GLY A 147 29.13 -0.74 14.09
CA GLY A 147 29.07 -0.74 15.55
C GLY A 147 27.73 -1.27 16.10
N TRP A 148 26.60 -0.84 15.53
CA TRP A 148 25.29 -1.37 15.90
C TRP A 148 25.15 -2.87 15.65
N LEU A 149 25.65 -3.37 14.51
CA LEU A 149 25.58 -4.80 14.19
C LEU A 149 26.44 -5.64 15.15
N VAL A 150 27.60 -5.15 15.56
CA VAL A 150 28.43 -5.80 16.59
C VAL A 150 27.69 -5.85 17.92
N SER A 151 27.21 -4.71 18.42
CA SER A 151 26.49 -4.67 19.70
C SER A 151 25.22 -5.53 19.70
N ASN A 152 24.50 -5.54 18.57
CA ASN A 152 23.32 -6.39 18.41
C ASN A 152 23.66 -7.88 18.35
N LEU A 153 24.79 -8.26 17.75
CA LEU A 153 25.28 -9.63 17.78
C LEU A 153 25.57 -10.07 19.22
N ASP A 154 26.31 -9.27 19.98
CA ASP A 154 26.65 -9.55 21.38
C ASP A 154 25.38 -9.68 22.25
N ARG A 155 24.37 -8.84 21.99
CA ARG A 155 23.06 -8.94 22.63
C ARG A 155 22.37 -10.26 22.30
N ILE A 156 22.36 -10.68 21.04
CA ILE A 156 21.77 -11.97 20.64
C ILE A 156 22.52 -13.12 21.32
N GLU A 157 23.84 -13.08 21.39
CA GLU A 157 24.64 -14.06 22.12
C GLU A 157 24.29 -14.08 23.62
N SER A 158 24.12 -12.92 24.24
CA SER A 158 23.72 -12.82 25.65
C SER A 158 22.34 -13.41 25.94
N CYS A 159 21.47 -13.46 24.92
CA CYS A 159 20.19 -14.15 24.99
C CYS A 159 20.32 -15.67 24.85
N GLY A 160 21.48 -16.22 24.48
CA GLY A 160 21.64 -17.64 24.14
C GLY A 160 21.54 -17.94 22.63
N GLY A 161 21.73 -16.93 21.78
CA GLY A 161 21.68 -17.03 20.33
C GLY A 161 20.32 -16.70 19.72
N VAL A 162 20.22 -16.73 18.39
CA VAL A 162 19.03 -16.29 17.63
C VAL A 162 17.75 -17.03 18.05
N THR A 163 17.82 -18.35 18.22
CA THR A 163 16.67 -19.17 18.61
C THR A 163 16.09 -18.73 19.94
N GLU A 164 16.96 -18.51 20.93
CA GLU A 164 16.53 -18.13 22.27
C GLU A 164 16.11 -16.66 22.35
N ALA A 165 16.80 -15.76 21.63
CA ALA A 165 16.37 -14.37 21.47
C ALA A 165 14.95 -14.29 20.88
N ASN A 166 14.64 -15.09 19.86
CA ASN A 166 13.29 -15.19 19.31
C ASN A 166 12.29 -15.76 20.34
N ARG A 167 12.65 -16.82 21.06
CA ARG A 167 11.78 -17.40 22.10
C ARG A 167 11.42 -16.37 23.17
N ILE A 168 12.40 -15.61 23.64
CA ILE A 168 12.20 -14.49 24.58
C ILE A 168 11.26 -13.47 23.96
N ALA A 169 11.56 -12.98 22.75
CA ALA A 169 10.77 -11.95 22.08
C ALA A 169 9.28 -12.35 21.94
N PHE A 170 9.00 -13.57 21.50
CA PHE A 170 7.63 -14.07 21.33
C PHE A 170 6.92 -14.42 22.64
N SER A 171 7.66 -14.61 23.74
CA SER A 171 7.08 -14.84 25.07
C SER A 171 6.55 -13.56 25.73
N ILE A 172 7.07 -12.39 25.33
CA ILE A 172 6.64 -11.09 25.84
C ILE A 172 5.18 -10.85 25.47
N ARG A 173 4.42 -10.22 26.38
CA ARG A 173 3.03 -9.84 26.16
C ARG A 173 2.87 -8.33 26.15
N GLY A 174 2.04 -7.85 25.23
CA GLY A 174 1.64 -6.46 25.13
C GLY A 174 2.59 -5.61 24.28
N ARG A 175 1.99 -4.63 23.57
CA ARG A 175 2.69 -3.75 22.62
C ARG A 175 3.88 -3.04 23.23
N THR A 176 3.69 -2.42 24.39
CA THR A 176 4.71 -1.58 25.04
C THR A 176 5.98 -2.36 25.36
N GLU A 177 5.84 -3.54 25.96
CA GLU A 177 7.00 -4.37 26.32
C GLU A 177 7.67 -4.99 25.09
N LYS A 178 6.88 -5.37 24.08
CA LYS A 178 7.42 -5.83 22.78
C LYS A 178 8.20 -4.76 22.04
N ILE A 179 7.71 -3.53 22.03
CA ILE A 179 8.43 -2.37 21.47
C ILE A 179 9.69 -2.10 22.29
N ARG A 180 9.60 -2.11 23.63
CA ARG A 180 10.74 -1.90 24.53
C ARG A 180 11.85 -2.92 24.30
N PHE A 181 11.50 -4.20 24.13
CA PHE A 181 12.45 -5.25 23.79
C PHE A 181 13.19 -4.94 22.50
N MET A 182 12.46 -4.58 21.44
CA MET A 182 13.07 -4.25 20.14
C MET A 182 13.95 -3.00 20.20
N LYS A 183 13.56 -1.98 20.98
CA LYS A 183 14.35 -0.74 21.16
C LYS A 183 15.67 -0.95 21.89
N ALA A 184 15.84 -2.10 22.53
CA ALA A 184 17.08 -2.43 23.19
C ALA A 184 18.17 -2.82 22.17
N PHE A 185 17.80 -3.12 20.92
CA PHE A 185 18.73 -3.28 19.81
C PHE A 185 19.08 -1.93 19.19
N ASP A 186 20.37 -1.74 18.96
CA ASP A 186 20.93 -0.53 18.41
C ASP A 186 20.38 -0.25 17.00
N GLY A 187 19.96 1.00 16.79
CA GLY A 187 19.36 1.46 15.54
C GLY A 187 17.85 1.21 15.42
N ILE A 188 17.21 0.58 16.41
CA ILE A 188 15.77 0.39 16.46
C ILE A 188 15.12 1.46 17.37
N GLY A 189 14.42 2.42 16.75
CA GLY A 189 13.57 3.39 17.46
C GLY A 189 12.10 2.96 17.48
N ASP A 190 11.21 3.79 18.05
CA ASP A 190 9.78 3.47 18.25
C ASP A 190 9.08 2.98 16.97
N LYS A 191 9.35 3.65 15.84
CA LYS A 191 8.80 3.26 14.54
C LYS A 191 9.15 1.82 14.17
N TYR A 192 10.43 1.46 14.22
CA TYR A 192 10.87 0.12 13.84
C TYR A 192 10.50 -0.91 14.90
N GLY A 193 10.55 -0.54 16.18
CA GLY A 193 10.13 -1.38 17.28
C GLY A 193 8.67 -1.80 17.18
N ARG A 194 7.78 -0.95 16.67
CA ARG A 194 6.38 -1.30 16.36
C ARG A 194 6.26 -2.08 15.05
N ASN A 195 6.81 -1.55 13.96
CA ASN A 195 6.53 -2.07 12.62
C ASN A 195 7.00 -3.52 12.43
N ILE A 196 8.09 -3.95 13.10
CA ILE A 196 8.55 -5.35 13.03
C ILE A 196 7.45 -6.31 13.49
N TRP A 197 6.77 -6.01 14.60
CA TRP A 197 5.68 -6.85 15.12
C TRP A 197 4.43 -6.78 14.24
N MET A 198 4.14 -5.62 13.67
CA MET A 198 3.05 -5.49 12.70
C MET A 198 3.35 -6.26 11.41
N ASP A 199 4.59 -6.31 10.94
CA ASP A 199 4.96 -6.99 9.69
C ASP A 199 4.85 -8.51 9.79
N ILE A 200 5.03 -9.08 10.99
CA ILE A 200 4.80 -10.51 11.26
C ILE A 200 3.38 -10.83 11.75
N TYR A 201 2.48 -9.85 11.71
CA TYR A 201 1.08 -9.98 12.15
C TYR A 201 0.95 -10.54 13.58
N ASP A 202 1.70 -9.96 14.52
CA ASP A 202 1.61 -10.34 15.92
C ASP A 202 0.28 -9.87 16.55
N LYS A 203 -0.38 -10.78 17.28
CA LYS A 203 -1.71 -10.53 17.90
C LYS A 203 -1.77 -9.32 18.82
N ASP A 204 -0.68 -8.97 19.49
CA ASP A 204 -0.66 -7.83 20.39
C ASP A 204 -0.77 -6.51 19.60
N PHE A 205 -0.58 -6.54 18.28
CA PHE A 205 -0.62 -5.41 17.37
C PHE A 205 -1.83 -5.43 16.41
N TYR A 206 -2.81 -6.32 16.61
CA TYR A 206 -4.04 -6.32 15.81
C TYR A 206 -4.79 -4.97 15.90
N GLU A 207 -4.84 -4.38 17.10
CA GLU A 207 -5.39 -3.04 17.31
C GLU A 207 -4.27 -1.99 17.27
N SER A 208 -3.59 -1.88 16.14
CA SER A 208 -2.54 -0.87 15.90
C SER A 208 -2.60 -0.28 14.50
N VAL A 209 -2.34 1.02 14.41
CA VAL A 209 -2.16 1.74 13.15
C VAL A 209 -0.83 2.48 13.18
N ALA A 210 0.04 2.22 12.20
CA ALA A 210 1.35 2.84 12.19
C ALA A 210 1.25 4.25 11.63
N VAL A 211 1.07 5.25 12.50
CA VAL A 211 1.10 6.67 12.11
C VAL A 211 2.48 7.04 11.53
N ASP A 212 2.58 6.96 10.21
CA ASP A 212 3.72 7.32 9.37
C ASP A 212 3.34 8.48 8.43
N GLU A 213 4.23 8.83 7.50
CA GLU A 213 3.98 9.94 6.57
C GLU A 213 2.77 9.71 5.65
N ARG A 214 2.40 8.45 5.39
CA ARG A 214 1.21 8.11 4.62
C ARG A 214 -0.04 8.38 5.46
N ILE A 215 -0.09 7.89 6.70
CA ILE A 215 -1.20 8.15 7.63
C ILE A 215 -1.38 9.67 7.87
N LYS A 216 -0.27 10.40 8.03
CA LYS A 216 -0.30 11.87 8.13
C LYS A 216 -0.84 12.53 6.87
N LYS A 217 -0.51 12.02 5.68
CA LYS A 217 -1.04 12.54 4.42
C LYS A 217 -2.56 12.36 4.35
N PHE A 218 -3.09 11.18 4.68
CA PHE A 218 -4.54 10.98 4.74
C PHE A 218 -5.22 11.92 5.73
N SER A 219 -4.64 12.09 6.93
CA SER A 219 -5.19 13.03 7.92
C SER A 219 -5.23 14.46 7.42
N LYS A 220 -4.20 14.88 6.68
CA LYS A 220 -4.17 16.20 6.07
C LYS A 220 -5.28 16.37 5.03
N GLU A 221 -5.49 15.39 4.15
CA GLU A 221 -6.58 15.47 3.15
C GLU A 221 -7.97 15.40 3.79
N LEU A 222 -8.11 14.74 4.95
CA LEU A 222 -9.33 14.72 5.75
C LEU A 222 -9.53 15.98 6.62
N ASP A 223 -8.64 16.96 6.53
CA ASP A 223 -8.62 18.18 7.35
C ASP A 223 -8.66 17.91 8.87
N VAL A 224 -7.98 16.84 9.31
CA VAL A 224 -7.82 16.50 10.74
C VAL A 224 -6.36 16.60 11.17
N SER A 225 -6.13 17.07 12.39
CA SER A 225 -4.78 17.24 12.94
C SER A 225 -4.71 16.77 14.40
N PHE A 226 -3.54 16.26 14.79
CA PHE A 226 -3.30 15.66 16.09
C PHE A 226 -1.97 16.14 16.65
N SER A 227 -1.94 16.49 17.94
CA SER A 227 -0.73 16.95 18.63
C SER A 227 0.09 15.80 19.24
N LYS A 228 -0.57 14.66 19.52
CA LYS A 228 0.05 13.46 20.09
C LYS A 228 -0.12 12.27 19.17
N TYR A 229 0.88 11.38 19.22
CA TYR A 229 0.85 10.12 18.47
C TYR A 229 -0.37 9.26 18.82
N ASP A 230 -0.65 9.11 20.11
CA ASP A 230 -1.72 8.21 20.59
C ASP A 230 -3.11 8.70 20.17
N ASP A 231 -3.33 10.02 20.17
CA ASP A 231 -4.59 10.61 19.69
C ASP A 231 -4.77 10.38 18.18
N HIS A 232 -3.68 10.46 17.41
CA HIS A 232 -3.67 10.19 15.98
C HIS A 232 -3.94 8.72 15.67
N GLU A 233 -3.27 7.80 16.37
CA GLU A 233 -3.53 6.36 16.22
C GLU A 233 -4.97 6.02 16.61
N LYS A 234 -5.46 6.57 17.73
CA LYS A 234 -6.82 6.34 18.23
C LYS A 234 -7.89 6.73 17.22
N PHE A 235 -7.73 7.86 16.54
CA PHE A 235 -8.67 8.28 15.48
C PHE A 235 -8.84 7.21 14.40
N TYR A 236 -7.73 6.62 13.94
CA TYR A 236 -7.79 5.56 12.92
C TYR A 236 -8.31 4.23 13.48
N LEU A 237 -8.06 3.92 14.75
CA LEU A 237 -8.69 2.76 15.39
C LEU A 237 -10.21 2.91 15.48
N GLU A 238 -10.71 4.10 15.79
CA GLU A 238 -12.16 4.39 15.78
C GLU A 238 -12.74 4.28 14.36
N LEU A 239 -11.99 4.72 13.33
CA LEU A 239 -12.37 4.54 11.93
C LEU A 239 -12.42 3.06 11.54
N ALA A 240 -11.44 2.27 11.95
CA ALA A 240 -11.41 0.82 11.73
C ALA A 240 -12.65 0.14 12.33
N GLY A 241 -12.98 0.48 13.58
CA GLY A 241 -14.17 -0.03 14.26
C GLY A 241 -15.48 0.28 13.53
N LYS A 242 -15.63 1.50 12.99
CA LYS A 242 -16.80 1.88 12.18
C LYS A 242 -16.91 1.10 10.86
N ALA A 243 -15.76 0.71 10.30
CA ALA A 243 -15.67 -0.12 9.10
C ALA A 243 -15.73 -1.62 9.39
N ASN A 244 -15.91 -2.03 10.66
CA ASN A 244 -15.84 -3.42 11.11
C ASN A 244 -14.51 -4.10 10.74
N LEU A 245 -13.41 -3.38 10.94
CA LEU A 245 -12.03 -3.81 10.72
C LEU A 245 -11.23 -3.70 12.01
N GLN A 246 -10.19 -4.52 12.15
CA GLN A 246 -9.13 -4.31 13.14
C GLN A 246 -8.22 -3.16 12.69
N GLY A 247 -7.55 -2.51 13.66
CA GLY A 247 -6.58 -1.45 13.36
C GLY A 247 -5.52 -1.85 12.33
N TRP A 248 -4.96 -3.05 12.47
CA TRP A 248 -3.93 -3.56 11.57
C TRP A 248 -4.46 -3.75 10.14
N GLU A 249 -5.69 -4.26 10.00
CA GLU A 249 -6.32 -4.47 8.68
C GLU A 249 -6.52 -3.14 7.96
N LEU A 250 -7.00 -2.12 8.69
CA LEU A 250 -7.10 -0.76 8.16
C LEU A 250 -5.71 -0.24 7.76
N ASP A 251 -4.68 -0.39 8.60
CA ASP A 251 -3.32 0.03 8.27
C ASP A 251 -2.81 -0.62 6.97
N ARG A 252 -3.05 -1.93 6.77
CA ARG A 252 -2.61 -2.64 5.55
C ARG A 252 -3.42 -2.25 4.32
N LEU A 253 -4.74 -2.07 4.43
CA LEU A 253 -5.56 -1.55 3.35
C LEU A 253 -5.06 -0.16 2.92
N MET A 254 -4.84 0.72 3.89
CA MET A 254 -4.31 2.05 3.65
C MET A 254 -2.91 2.02 3.03
N TYR A 255 -2.10 0.99 3.31
CA TYR A 255 -0.75 0.83 2.76
C TYR A 255 -0.79 0.40 1.29
N HIS A 256 -1.67 -0.55 0.97
CA HIS A 256 -1.76 -1.12 -0.37
C HIS A 256 -2.58 -0.27 -1.35
N PHE A 257 -3.59 0.46 -0.85
CA PHE A 257 -4.53 1.24 -1.66
C PHE A 257 -4.40 2.75 -1.39
N SER A 258 -3.17 3.22 -1.17
CA SER A 258 -2.97 4.61 -0.76
C SER A 258 -3.45 5.63 -1.80
N THR A 259 -3.32 5.33 -3.08
CA THR A 259 -3.72 6.25 -4.15
C THR A 259 -5.23 6.33 -4.24
N GLU A 260 -5.89 5.19 -4.28
CA GLU A 260 -7.34 5.03 -4.39
C GLU A 260 -8.06 5.69 -3.21
N ILE A 261 -7.52 5.55 -2.01
CA ILE A 261 -8.08 6.17 -0.81
C ILE A 261 -7.94 7.70 -0.88
N LEU A 262 -6.80 8.23 -1.33
CA LEU A 262 -6.62 9.68 -1.49
C LEU A 262 -7.55 10.25 -2.56
N GLU A 263 -7.71 9.54 -3.67
CA GLU A 263 -8.65 9.93 -4.73
C GLU A 263 -10.09 9.94 -4.23
N ALA A 264 -10.49 8.94 -3.45
CA ALA A 264 -11.82 8.89 -2.84
C ALA A 264 -12.07 10.03 -1.85
N ILE A 265 -11.07 10.37 -1.01
CA ILE A 265 -11.16 11.51 -0.07
C ILE A 265 -11.36 12.82 -0.83
N ASN A 266 -10.60 13.05 -1.90
CA ASN A 266 -10.66 14.29 -2.68
C ASN A 266 -11.92 14.41 -3.57
N ALA A 267 -12.65 13.31 -3.76
CA ALA A 267 -13.90 13.30 -4.52
C ALA A 267 -15.13 13.59 -3.64
N CYS A 268 -14.96 13.65 -2.31
CA CYS A 268 -15.99 14.00 -1.33
C CYS A 268 -15.93 15.49 -0.97
#